data_AF-A0A6M1E1D8-F1
#
_entry.id   AF-A0A6M1E1D8-F1
#
_cell.length_a   1.000
_cell.length_b   1.000
_cell.length_c   1.000
_cell.angle_alpha   90.00
_cell.angle_beta   90.00
_cell.angle_gamma   90.00
#
_symmetry.space_group_name_H-M   'P 1'
#
loop_
_entity.id
_entity.type
_entity.pdbx_description
1 polymer ?
#
loop_
_entity_poly.entity_id
_entity_poly.type
_entity_poly.pdbx_seq_one_letter_code
_entity_poly.pdbx_strand_id
1 'polypeptide(L)'
;MDWSYILKHWGCTLILAPILSQLFKEFGFGNPHEVIGLLEVMPITLAISLTLSLPTLFIYTFAYHILVRYDFKIKWIKLILIAWTIIGISITLGWLGGLLMDEIPLCYSIAAVVSGIMIRMKK
;
A
#
# COMPACT_ATOMS: atom_id res chain seq x y z
N MET A 1 15.46 -13.81 -4.80
CA MET A 1 14.35 -12.83 -4.84
C MET A 1 13.20 -13.36 -4.01
N ASP A 2 12.90 -12.72 -2.88
CA ASP A 2 11.86 -13.19 -1.95
C ASP A 2 10.46 -12.79 -2.43
N TRP A 3 9.96 -13.48 -3.45
CA TRP A 3 8.62 -13.28 -3.99
C TRP A 3 7.51 -13.44 -2.94
N SER A 4 7.75 -14.26 -1.92
CA SER A 4 6.82 -14.41 -0.80
C SER A 4 6.69 -13.09 -0.04
N TYR A 5 7.79 -12.39 0.24
CA TYR A 5 7.74 -11.07 0.87
C TYR A 5 7.00 -10.06 -0.01
N ILE A 6 7.32 -9.99 -1.30
CA ILE A 6 6.73 -9.02 -2.24
C ILE A 6 5.20 -9.19 -2.32
N LEU A 7 4.74 -10.41 -2.61
CA LEU A 7 3.32 -10.70 -2.79
C LEU A 7 2.53 -10.54 -1.49
N LYS A 8 3.10 -10.93 -0.35
CA LYS A 8 2.47 -10.71 0.96
C LYS A 8 2.39 -9.24 1.30
N HIS A 9 3.47 -8.47 1.08
CA HIS A 9 3.49 -7.04 1.40
C HIS A 9 2.46 -6.29 0.56
N TRP A 10 2.45 -6.54 -0.75
CA TRP A 10 1.49 -5.96 -1.68
C TRP A 10 0.05 -6.37 -1.36
N GLY A 11 -0.22 -7.68 -1.26
CA GLY A 11 -1.56 -8.21 -0.99
C GLY A 11 -2.12 -7.77 0.37
N CYS A 12 -1.30 -7.81 1.44
CA CYS A 12 -1.71 -7.31 2.75
C CYS A 12 -2.02 -5.81 2.70
N THR A 13 -1.24 -5.01 1.97
CA THR A 13 -1.52 -3.58 1.83
C THR A 13 -2.88 -3.33 1.18
N LEU A 14 -3.20 -4.08 0.10
CA LEU A 14 -4.47 -3.96 -0.62
C LEU A 14 -5.67 -4.38 0.24
N ILE A 15 -5.53 -5.40 1.08
CA ILE A 15 -6.63 -5.89 1.94
C ILE A 15 -6.79 -5.04 3.20
N LEU A 16 -5.68 -4.63 3.81
CA LEU A 16 -5.68 -3.94 5.09
C LEU A 16 -6.11 -2.48 4.96
N ALA A 17 -5.89 -1.84 3.81
CA ALA A 17 -6.26 -0.44 3.62
C ALA A 17 -7.79 -0.18 3.66
N PRO A 18 -8.66 -0.96 2.98
CA PRO A 18 -10.11 -0.84 3.13
C PRO A 18 -10.60 -1.07 4.56
N ILE A 19 -9.97 -2.01 5.28
CA ILE A 19 -10.30 -2.30 6.69
C ILE A 19 -9.94 -1.10 7.56
N LEU A 20 -8.74 -0.53 7.38
CA LEU A 20 -8.33 0.67 8.10
C LEU A 20 -9.25 1.85 7.81
N SER A 21 -9.61 2.09 6.54
CA SER A 21 -10.54 3.16 6.18
C SER A 21 -11.89 3.04 6.88
N GLN A 22 -12.45 1.83 6.96
CA GLN A 22 -13.70 1.60 7.70
C GLN A 22 -13.54 1.91 9.19
N LEU A 23 -12.45 1.43 9.82
CA LEU A 23 -12.19 1.71 11.23
C LEU A 23 -12.05 3.21 11.48
N PHE A 24 -11.31 3.94 10.64
CA PHE A 24 -11.15 5.40 10.75
C PHE A 24 -12.50 6.12 10.69
N LYS A 25 -13.40 5.68 9.79
CA LYS A 25 -14.77 6.22 9.69
C LYS A 25 -15.58 5.95 10.96
N GLU A 26 -15.54 4.73 11.50
CA GLU A 26 -16.27 4.36 12.73
C GLU A 26 -15.79 5.11 13.98
N PHE A 27 -14.50 5.46 14.05
CA PHE A 27 -13.94 6.27 15.13
C PHE A 27 -14.13 7.78 14.94
N GLY A 28 -14.86 8.21 13.90
CA GLY A 28 -15.16 9.63 13.66
C GLY A 28 -14.01 10.44 13.08
N PHE A 29 -12.96 9.78 12.56
CA PHE A 29 -11.86 10.43 11.84
C PHE A 29 -12.13 10.57 10.34
N GLY A 30 -13.23 10.00 9.84
CA GLY A 30 -13.58 10.00 8.42
C GLY A 30 -14.45 11.19 8.00
N ASN A 31 -14.41 11.50 6.71
CA ASN A 31 -15.15 12.61 6.13
C ASN A 31 -16.67 12.34 6.23
N PRO A 32 -17.45 13.21 6.89
CA PRO A 32 -18.90 13.00 7.07
C PRO A 32 -19.69 13.00 5.75
N HIS A 33 -19.07 13.41 4.63
CA HIS A 33 -19.68 13.38 3.31
C HIS A 33 -19.47 12.05 2.56
N GLU A 34 -18.61 11.15 3.05
CA GLU A 34 -18.48 9.81 2.49
C GLU A 34 -19.57 8.89 3.03
N VAL A 35 -20.66 8.77 2.26
CA VAL A 35 -21.80 7.92 2.61
C VAL A 35 -21.45 6.43 2.54
N ILE A 36 -20.55 6.03 1.62
CA ILE A 36 -20.19 4.62 1.36
C ILE A 36 -18.74 4.37 1.79
N GLY A 37 -18.52 3.32 2.57
CA GLY A 37 -17.17 2.92 3.00
C GLY A 37 -16.42 2.10 1.95
N LEU A 38 -15.08 2.17 1.92
CA LEU A 38 -14.25 1.36 1.01
C LEU A 38 -14.46 -0.15 1.18
N LEU A 39 -14.86 -0.58 2.38
CA LEU A 39 -15.18 -1.97 2.71
C LEU A 39 -16.53 -2.41 2.12
N GLU A 40 -17.51 -1.51 2.02
CA GLU A 40 -18.84 -1.82 1.47
C GLU A 40 -18.76 -2.09 -0.04
N VAL A 41 -17.85 -1.41 -0.73
CA VAL A 41 -17.53 -1.61 -2.15
C VAL A 41 -16.26 -2.45 -2.37
N MET A 42 -15.88 -3.27 -1.38
CA MET A 42 -14.61 -4.01 -1.36
C MET A 42 -14.26 -4.75 -2.66
N PRO A 43 -15.17 -5.46 -3.35
CA PRO A 43 -14.81 -6.15 -4.60
C PRO A 43 -14.33 -5.18 -5.70
N ILE A 44 -14.98 -4.04 -5.83
CA ILE A 44 -14.63 -3.02 -6.82
C ILE A 44 -13.36 -2.29 -6.37
N THR A 45 -13.28 -1.91 -5.09
CA THR A 45 -12.09 -1.29 -4.49
C THR A 45 -10.86 -2.14 -4.72
N LEU A 46 -10.94 -3.45 -4.46
CA LEU A 46 -9.83 -4.37 -4.68
C LEU A 46 -9.46 -4.47 -6.16
N ALA A 47 -10.42 -4.58 -7.08
CA ALA A 47 -10.13 -4.65 -8.51
C ALA A 47 -9.40 -3.39 -9.02
N ILE A 48 -9.87 -2.22 -8.61
CA ILE A 48 -9.26 -0.93 -8.96
C ILE A 48 -7.87 -0.83 -8.33
N SER A 49 -7.74 -1.12 -7.04
CA SER A 49 -6.46 -1.03 -6.32
C SER A 49 -5.42 -1.99 -6.89
N LEU A 50 -5.84 -3.19 -7.25
CA LEU A 50 -4.99 -4.20 -7.89
C LEU A 50 -4.47 -3.65 -9.21
N THR A 51 -5.35 -3.13 -10.07
CA THR A 51 -4.98 -2.57 -11.38
C THR A 51 -4.04 -1.37 -11.24
N LEU A 52 -4.37 -0.42 -10.35
CA LEU A 52 -3.59 0.82 -10.17
C LEU A 52 -2.24 0.59 -9.50
N SER A 53 -2.09 -0.46 -8.69
CA SER A 53 -0.84 -0.76 -8.00
C SER A 53 0.12 -1.64 -8.81
N LEU A 54 -0.30 -2.20 -9.96
CA LEU A 54 0.59 -2.99 -10.83
C LEU A 54 1.84 -2.23 -11.28
N PRO A 55 1.77 -0.96 -11.72
CA PRO A 55 2.98 -0.18 -12.06
C PRO A 55 3.93 -0.05 -10.86
N THR A 56 3.39 0.20 -9.66
CA THR A 56 4.18 0.29 -8.43
C THR A 56 4.82 -1.04 -8.08
N LEU A 57 4.09 -2.16 -8.22
CA LEU A 57 4.61 -3.51 -8.00
C LEU A 57 5.76 -3.84 -8.97
N PHE A 58 5.63 -3.45 -10.23
CA PHE A 58 6.70 -3.64 -11.21
C PHE A 58 7.97 -2.90 -10.78
N ILE A 59 7.88 -1.61 -10.46
CA ILE A 59 9.05 -0.84 -10.02
C ILE A 59 9.59 -1.37 -8.69
N TYR A 60 8.72 -1.78 -7.77
CA TYR A 60 9.10 -2.39 -6.49
C TYR A 60 9.95 -3.65 -6.70
N THR A 61 9.55 -4.55 -7.60
CA THR A 61 10.31 -5.78 -7.89
C THR A 61 11.67 -5.45 -8.50
N PHE A 62 11.73 -4.44 -9.39
CA PHE A 62 12.97 -3.97 -9.98
C PHE A 62 13.92 -3.37 -8.94
N ALA A 63 13.40 -2.50 -8.05
CA ALA A 63 14.15 -1.91 -6.95
C ALA A 63 14.69 -2.98 -5.99
N TYR A 64 13.88 -3.98 -5.61
CA TYR A 64 14.33 -5.11 -4.79
C TYR A 64 15.49 -5.85 -5.47
N HIS A 65 15.36 -6.17 -6.76
CA HIS A 65 16.38 -6.92 -7.50
C HIS A 65 17.72 -6.17 -7.53
N ILE A 66 17.69 -4.84 -7.71
CA ILE A 66 18.89 -3.99 -7.64
C ILE A 66 19.46 -4.01 -6.21
N LEU A 67 18.65 -3.70 -5.20
CA LEU A 67 19.11 -3.54 -3.82
C LEU A 67 19.74 -4.80 -3.24
N VAL A 68 19.24 -5.99 -3.61
CA VAL A 68 19.83 -7.27 -3.17
C VAL A 68 21.22 -7.50 -3.77
N ARG A 69 21.48 -7.04 -5.01
CA ARG A 69 22.80 -7.17 -5.66
C ARG A 69 23.88 -6.31 -5.02
N TYR A 70 23.51 -5.17 -4.43
CA TYR A 70 24.45 -4.25 -3.77
C TYR A 70 24.74 -4.58 -2.29
N ASP A 71 24.40 -5.80 -1.85
CA ASP A 71 24.60 -6.30 -0.49
C ASP A 71 24.06 -5.40 0.65
N PHE A 72 23.01 -4.62 0.40
CA PHE A 72 22.39 -3.81 1.45
C PHE A 72 21.86 -4.69 2.60
N LYS A 73 21.87 -4.14 3.83
CA LYS A 73 21.24 -4.79 4.99
C LYS A 73 19.73 -4.86 4.77
N ILE A 74 19.11 -5.98 5.13
CA ILE A 74 17.67 -6.26 4.95
C ILE A 74 16.78 -5.12 5.50
N LYS A 75 17.17 -4.51 6.63
CA LYS A 75 16.44 -3.37 7.23
C LYS A 75 16.30 -2.18 6.27
N TRP A 76 17.37 -1.83 5.54
CA TRP A 76 17.37 -0.72 4.59
C TRP A 76 16.59 -1.06 3.32
N ILE A 77 16.74 -2.29 2.82
CA ILE A 77 15.97 -2.78 1.67
C ILE A 77 14.47 -2.66 1.96
N LYS A 78 14.04 -3.16 3.12
CA LYS A 78 12.64 -3.07 3.58
C LYS A 78 12.16 -1.62 3.67
N LEU A 79 12.95 -0.72 4.26
CA LEU A 79 12.59 0.69 4.38
C LEU A 79 12.37 1.35 3.02
N ILE A 80 13.29 1.14 2.08
CA ILE A 80 13.22 1.71 0.72
C ILE A 80 11.97 1.20 -0.01
N LEU A 81 11.67 -0.08 0.12
CA LEU A 81 10.51 -0.70 -0.53
C LEU A 81 9.17 -0.18 0.02
N ILE A 82 9.07 0.00 1.34
CA ILE A 82 7.89 0.62 1.97
C ILE A 82 7.74 2.05 1.47
N ALA A 83 8.83 2.85 1.50
CA ALA A 83 8.81 4.23 1.02
C ALA A 83 8.37 4.31 -0.45
N TRP A 84 8.88 3.42 -1.31
CA TRP A 84 8.49 3.36 -2.71
C TRP A 84 7.00 3.04 -2.90
N THR A 85 6.47 2.14 -2.07
CA THR A 85 5.04 1.79 -2.09
C THR A 85 4.18 3.00 -1.74
N ILE A 86 4.55 3.74 -0.69
CA ILE A 86 3.86 4.97 -0.27
C ILE A 86 3.90 6.03 -1.38
N ILE A 87 5.08 6.25 -1.99
CA ILE A 87 5.22 7.20 -3.10
C ILE A 87 4.30 6.80 -4.27
N GLY A 88 4.27 5.52 -4.64
CA GLY A 88 3.38 5.02 -5.68
C GLY A 88 1.90 5.24 -5.37
N ILE A 89 1.47 4.94 -4.13
CA ILE A 89 0.11 5.22 -3.64
C ILE A 89 -0.23 6.71 -3.77
N SER A 90 0.64 7.59 -3.28
CA SER A 90 0.39 9.03 -3.32
C SER A 90 0.32 9.59 -4.74
N ILE A 91 1.19 9.13 -5.64
CA ILE A 91 1.16 9.56 -7.06
C ILE A 91 -0.12 9.08 -7.74
N THR A 92 -0.45 7.80 -7.60
CA THR A 92 -1.62 7.21 -8.28
C THR A 92 -2.93 7.79 -7.79
N LEU A 93 -3.12 7.93 -6.48
CA LEU A 93 -4.34 8.54 -5.91
C LEU A 93 -4.37 10.05 -6.13
N GLY A 94 -3.21 10.73 -6.11
CA GLY A 94 -3.11 12.13 -6.49
C GLY A 94 -3.59 12.39 -7.91
N TRP A 95 -3.29 11.48 -8.85
CA TRP A 95 -3.78 11.55 -10.22
C TRP A 95 -5.27 11.26 -10.37
N LEU A 96 -5.84 10.39 -9.53
CA LEU A 96 -7.25 9.99 -9.64
C LEU A 96 -8.25 11.04 -9.14
N GLY A 97 -7.83 11.95 -8.26
CA GLY A 97 -8.74 12.95 -7.70
C GLY A 97 -8.13 13.76 -6.55
N GLY A 98 -6.81 13.98 -6.58
CA GLY A 98 -6.03 14.59 -5.51
C GLY A 98 -6.71 15.84 -4.93
N LEU A 99 -6.85 15.86 -3.59
CA LEU A 99 -7.50 16.83 -2.69
C LEU A 99 -8.89 16.46 -2.15
N LEU A 100 -9.63 15.50 -2.74
CA LEU A 100 -10.95 15.10 -2.22
C LEU A 100 -10.97 13.81 -1.40
N MET A 101 -9.90 13.03 -1.44
CA MET A 101 -9.82 11.68 -0.84
C MET A 101 -8.61 11.53 0.08
N ASP A 102 -8.24 12.55 0.84
CA ASP A 102 -6.98 12.58 1.62
C ASP A 102 -6.83 11.42 2.63
N GLU A 103 -7.95 10.83 3.04
CA GLU A 103 -8.01 9.70 3.98
C GLU A 103 -7.56 8.38 3.33
N ILE A 104 -7.82 8.21 2.03
CA ILE A 104 -7.53 6.95 1.32
C ILE A 104 -6.01 6.73 1.19
N PRO A 105 -5.21 7.68 0.66
CA PRO A 105 -3.75 7.54 0.62
C PRO A 105 -3.16 7.29 2.00
N LEU A 106 -3.71 7.89 3.05
CA LEU A 106 -3.27 7.71 4.42
C LEU A 106 -3.52 6.27 4.90
N CYS A 107 -4.71 5.72 4.69
CA CYS A 107 -5.02 4.33 5.04
C CYS A 107 -4.13 3.34 4.29
N TYR A 108 -3.92 3.53 2.99
CA TYR A 108 -3.01 2.70 2.19
C TYR A 108 -1.55 2.83 2.64
N SER A 109 -1.12 4.02 3.04
CA SER A 109 0.25 4.25 3.54
C SER A 109 0.47 3.57 4.89
N ILE A 110 -0.47 3.70 5.82
CA ILE A 110 -0.42 2.99 7.12
C ILE A 110 -0.41 1.48 6.86
N ALA A 111 -1.28 0.98 5.98
CA ALA A 111 -1.31 -0.43 5.61
C ALA A 111 0.04 -0.92 5.04
N ALA A 112 0.68 -0.13 4.18
CA ALA A 112 1.98 -0.45 3.61
C ALA A 112 3.09 -0.52 4.68
N VAL A 113 3.09 0.40 5.64
CA VAL A 113 4.04 0.41 6.77
C VAL A 113 3.82 -0.80 7.66
N VAL A 114 2.59 -1.02 8.12
CA VAL A 114 2.24 -2.12 9.03
C VAL A 114 2.58 -3.47 8.38
N SER A 115 2.13 -3.69 7.15
CA SER A 115 2.41 -4.91 6.39
C SER A 115 3.92 -5.09 6.18
N GLY A 116 4.61 -4.01 5.82
CA GLY A 116 6.04 -4.04 5.54
C GLY A 116 6.88 -4.39 6.76
N ILE A 117 6.50 -3.90 7.95
CA ILE A 117 7.16 -4.22 9.22
C ILE A 117 6.85 -5.66 9.65
N MET A 118 5.58 -6.06 9.65
CA MET A 118 5.12 -7.38 10.12
C MET A 118 5.70 -8.55 9.33
N ILE A 119 5.79 -8.43 8.00
CA ILE A 119 6.21 -9.54 7.14
C ILE A 119 7.74 -9.69 7.20
N ARG A 120 8.24 -10.88 7.51
CA ARG A 120 9.67 -11.17 7.50
C ARG A 120 10.18 -11.28 6.06
N MET A 121 11.29 -10.59 5.78
CA MET A 121 12.02 -10.68 4.52
C MET A 121 13.21 -11.62 4.70
N LYS A 122 13.34 -12.58 3.80
CA LYS A 122 14.53 -13.43 3.66
C LYS A 122 15.34 -12.92 2.46
N LYS A 123 16.66 -13.00 2.55
CA LYS A 123 17.57 -12.62 1.46
C LYS A 123 17.86 -13.85 0.61
#